data_AF-A0A969JGP1-F1
#
_entry.id   AF-A0A969JGP1-F1
#
_cell.length_a   1.000
_cell.length_b   1.000
_cell.length_c   1.000
_cell.angle_alpha   90.00
_cell.angle_beta   90.00
_cell.angle_gamma   90.00
#
_symmetry.space_group_name_H-M   'P 1'
#
loop_
_entity.id
_entity.type
_entity.pdbx_description
1 polymer ?
#
loop_
_entity_poly.entity_id
_entity_poly.type
_entity_poly.pdbx_seq_one_letter_code
_entity_poly.pdbx_strand_id
1 'polypeptide(L)'
;MKKHQLVLIFILIIHQFEALGQDIHSSLNPISPQLNPAMTGTMRGDFTRRFQASHRSQWASVMGDGAYKTTQASYEQAIFWGTNDFVGISISGFYDQAGKMPLRNRNWI
;
A
#
# COMPACT_ATOMS: atom_id res chain seq x y z
N MET A 1 -16.52 -16.88 33.61
CA MET A 1 -15.29 -16.71 32.81
C MET A 1 -14.56 -15.46 33.28
N LYS A 2 -13.24 -15.54 33.43
CA LYS A 2 -12.42 -14.39 33.84
C LYS A 2 -12.24 -13.41 32.67
N LYS A 3 -12.10 -12.10 32.93
CA LYS A 3 -12.03 -11.06 31.89
C LYS A 3 -10.94 -11.32 30.84
N HIS A 4 -9.79 -11.85 31.24
CA HIS A 4 -8.71 -12.20 30.32
C HIS A 4 -9.09 -13.35 29.36
N GLN A 5 -9.96 -14.26 29.77
CA GLN A 5 -10.44 -15.34 28.89
C GLN A 5 -11.33 -14.79 27.77
N LEU A 6 -12.14 -13.75 28.06
CA LEU A 6 -12.95 -13.07 27.06
C LEU A 6 -12.09 -12.31 26.04
N VAL A 7 -11.02 -11.64 26.51
CA VAL A 7 -10.05 -10.97 25.64
C VAL A 7 -9.34 -11.96 24.71
N LEU A 8 -8.92 -13.11 25.25
CA LEU A 8 -8.26 -14.15 24.47
C LEU A 8 -9.17 -14.74 23.39
N ILE A 9 -10.42 -15.00 23.73
CA ILE A 9 -11.44 -15.47 22.78
C ILE A 9 -11.67 -14.42 21.69
N PHE A 10 -11.75 -13.15 22.04
CA PHE A 10 -11.93 -12.05 21.08
C PHE A 10 -10.76 -11.97 20.08
N ILE A 11 -9.51 -12.10 20.55
CA ILE A 11 -8.31 -12.12 19.69
C ILE A 11 -8.32 -13.32 18.74
N LEU A 12 -8.73 -14.50 19.22
CA LEU A 12 -8.79 -15.73 18.42
C LEU A 12 -9.89 -15.66 17.34
N ILE A 13 -11.00 -14.97 17.59
CA ILE A 13 -12.07 -14.74 16.61
C ILE A 13 -11.59 -13.80 15.50
N ILE A 14 -10.81 -12.77 15.83
CA ILE A 14 -10.25 -11.82 14.85
C ILE A 14 -9.19 -12.49 13.95
N HIS A 15 -8.53 -13.55 14.41
CA HIS A 15 -7.49 -14.25 13.65
C HIS A 15 -8.00 -15.13 12.50
N GLN A 16 -9.31 -15.35 12.36
CA GLN A 16 -9.87 -16.26 11.34
C GLN A 16 -10.02 -15.62 9.94
N PHE A 17 -9.71 -14.33 9.77
CA PHE A 17 -9.85 -13.66 8.49
C PHE A 17 -8.63 -13.93 7.61
N GLU A 18 -8.78 -14.84 6.64
CA GLU A 18 -7.82 -14.99 5.55
C GLU A 18 -7.86 -13.77 4.64
N ALA A 19 -6.74 -13.06 4.52
CA ALA A 19 -6.61 -11.93 3.61
C ALA A 19 -6.32 -12.46 2.20
N LEU A 20 -7.33 -12.46 1.32
CA LEU A 20 -7.14 -12.64 -0.11
C LEU A 20 -6.58 -11.34 -0.72
N GLY A 21 -5.26 -11.16 -0.66
CA GLY A 21 -4.56 -10.06 -1.32
C GLY A 21 -3.81 -10.56 -2.56
N GLN A 22 -4.05 -9.96 -3.72
CA GLN A 22 -3.08 -10.04 -4.81
C GLN A 22 -1.84 -9.25 -4.41
N ASP A 23 -0.65 -9.75 -4.76
CA ASP A 23 0.55 -8.93 -4.67
C ASP A 23 0.33 -7.66 -5.48
N ILE A 24 0.50 -6.52 -4.82
CA ILE A 24 0.40 -5.22 -5.46
C ILE A 24 1.44 -5.21 -6.57
N HIS A 25 1.00 -5.28 -7.83
CA HIS A 25 1.88 -5.15 -8.98
C HIS A 25 2.22 -3.67 -9.19
N SER A 26 2.79 -3.02 -8.18
CA SER A 26 3.19 -1.62 -8.21
C SER A 26 4.55 -1.48 -8.87
N SER A 27 4.57 -1.10 -10.14
CA SER A 27 5.79 -0.64 -10.84
C SER A 27 6.17 0.80 -10.46
N LEU A 28 5.84 1.28 -9.25
CA LEU A 28 5.92 2.70 -8.92
C LEU A 28 6.51 3.10 -7.57
N ASN A 29 7.49 4.00 -7.74
CA ASN A 29 8.10 4.97 -6.85
C ASN A 29 9.31 4.45 -6.04
N PRO A 30 10.55 4.78 -6.46
CA PRO A 30 11.76 4.40 -5.73
C PRO A 30 11.86 5.01 -4.33
N ILE A 31 11.01 6.01 -4.00
CA ILE A 31 10.98 6.70 -2.70
C ILE A 31 9.83 6.16 -1.82
N SER A 32 9.05 5.19 -2.30
CA SER A 32 8.03 4.54 -1.48
C SER A 32 8.69 3.74 -0.34
N PRO A 33 8.24 3.88 0.92
CA PRO A 33 8.73 3.06 2.03
C PRO A 33 8.42 1.56 1.82
N GLN A 34 7.54 1.21 0.89
CA GLN A 34 7.26 -0.19 0.51
C GLN A 34 8.41 -0.84 -0.27
N LEU A 35 9.26 -0.05 -0.95
CA LEU A 35 10.41 -0.57 -1.70
C LEU A 35 11.67 -0.63 -0.84
N ASN A 36 11.87 0.38 0.01
CA ASN A 36 13.01 0.42 0.94
C ASN A 36 12.59 1.01 2.30
N PRO A 37 12.35 0.16 3.31
CA PRO A 37 12.01 0.60 4.66
C PRO A 37 13.04 1.56 5.27
N ALA A 38 14.32 1.46 4.88
CA ALA A 38 15.40 2.33 5.37
C ALA A 38 15.32 3.78 4.84
N MET A 39 14.53 4.03 3.80
CA MET A 39 14.29 5.39 3.30
C MET A 39 13.21 6.14 4.08
N THR A 40 12.47 5.46 4.96
CA THR A 40 11.43 6.07 5.78
C THR A 40 12.02 7.15 6.68
N GLY A 41 11.50 8.37 6.60
CA GLY A 41 12.02 9.50 7.37
C GLY A 41 13.32 10.10 6.83
N THR A 42 13.96 9.48 5.82
CA THR A 42 15.14 10.07 5.15
C THR A 42 14.67 11.16 4.20
N MET A 43 14.67 12.39 4.70
CA MET A 43 14.22 13.58 3.98
C MET A 43 15.34 14.62 3.98
N ARG A 44 15.47 15.36 2.87
CA ARG A 44 16.50 16.40 2.75
C ARG A 44 16.01 17.70 3.38
N GLY A 45 16.90 18.39 4.10
CA GLY A 45 16.63 19.70 4.71
C GLY A 45 15.77 19.59 5.98
N ASP A 46 15.04 20.66 6.30
CA ASP A 46 14.24 20.78 7.53
C ASP A 46 12.89 20.02 7.47
N PHE A 47 12.63 19.32 6.36
CA PHE A 47 11.40 18.57 6.18
C PHE A 47 11.44 17.29 7.02
N THR A 48 10.55 17.22 8.02
CA THR A 48 10.44 16.07 8.92
C THR A 48 9.26 15.16 8.57
N ARG A 49 8.43 15.56 7.60
CA ARG A 49 7.19 14.88 7.21
C ARG A 49 7.03 14.92 5.69
N ARG A 50 6.59 13.81 5.10
CA ARG A 50 6.30 13.69 3.67
C ARG A 50 4.97 12.98 3.47
N PHE A 51 4.13 13.57 2.63
CA PHE A 51 2.92 12.94 2.12
C PHE A 51 3.14 12.63 0.64
N GLN A 52 2.78 11.43 0.21
CA GLN A 52 2.83 11.03 -1.18
C GLN A 52 1.49 10.41 -1.56
N ALA A 53 0.95 10.80 -2.72
CA ALA A 53 -0.19 10.16 -3.34
C ALA A 53 0.11 9.92 -4.81
N SER A 54 -0.24 8.76 -5.33
CA SER A 54 -0.13 8.48 -6.75
C SER A 54 -1.25 7.58 -7.25
N HIS A 55 -1.60 7.77 -8.52
CA HIS A 55 -2.61 6.99 -9.23
C HIS A 55 -2.02 6.59 -10.58
N ARG A 56 -2.03 5.29 -10.91
CA ARG A 56 -1.51 4.79 -12.19
C ARG A 56 -2.45 3.78 -12.81
N SER A 57 -2.61 3.89 -14.13
CA SER A 57 -3.19 2.84 -14.97
C SER A 57 -2.07 2.06 -15.67
N GLN A 58 -2.17 0.73 -15.66
CA GLN A 58 -1.27 -0.14 -16.43
C GLN A 58 -2.02 -0.78 -17.58
N TRP A 59 -1.35 -0.87 -18.75
CA TRP A 59 -1.93 -1.43 -19.97
C TRP A 59 -3.14 -0.65 -20.50
N ALA A 60 -3.25 0.64 -20.18
CA ALA A 60 -4.35 1.49 -20.64
C ALA A 60 -4.50 1.53 -22.17
N SER A 61 -3.38 1.46 -22.91
CA SER A 61 -3.38 1.41 -24.37
C SER A 61 -3.97 0.11 -24.95
N VAL A 62 -3.92 -1.00 -24.21
CA VAL A 62 -4.36 -2.33 -24.67
C VAL A 62 -5.73 -2.69 -24.10
N MET A 63 -6.00 -2.34 -22.84
CA MET A 63 -7.21 -2.73 -22.12
C MET A 63 -8.25 -1.61 -21.97
N GLY A 64 -7.93 -0.38 -22.37
CA GLY A 64 -8.82 0.77 -22.23
C GLY A 64 -9.34 0.93 -20.79
N ASP A 65 -10.65 0.97 -20.62
CA ASP A 65 -11.30 1.10 -19.31
C ASP A 65 -11.11 -0.11 -18.39
N GLY A 66 -10.78 -1.27 -18.95
CA GLY A 66 -10.48 -2.51 -18.23
C GLY A 66 -9.04 -2.59 -17.71
N ALA A 67 -8.25 -1.52 -17.84
CA ALA A 67 -6.89 -1.44 -17.34
C ALA A 67 -6.79 -1.61 -15.82
N TYR A 68 -5.68 -2.20 -15.35
CA TYR A 68 -5.34 -2.26 -13.93
C TYR A 68 -5.16 -0.84 -13.42
N LYS A 69 -5.81 -0.49 -12.31
CA LYS A 69 -5.73 0.84 -11.69
C LYS A 69 -5.28 0.69 -10.26
N THR A 70 -4.15 1.31 -9.94
CA THR A 70 -3.60 1.30 -8.58
C THR A 70 -3.54 2.73 -8.06
N THR A 71 -4.17 2.96 -6.93
CA THR A 71 -4.07 4.22 -6.18
C THR A 71 -3.32 3.95 -4.89
N GLN A 72 -2.34 4.76 -4.54
CA GLN A 72 -1.62 4.66 -3.27
C GLN A 72 -1.51 6.02 -2.61
N ALA A 73 -1.52 5.99 -1.28
CA ALA A 73 -1.24 7.14 -0.45
C ALA A 73 -0.34 6.71 0.72
N SER A 74 0.66 7.52 1.03
CA SER A 74 1.57 7.27 2.13
C SER A 74 1.88 8.54 2.89
N TYR A 75 2.00 8.40 4.20
CA TYR A 75 2.50 9.42 5.10
C TYR A 75 3.72 8.86 5.83
N GLU A 76 4.75 9.67 5.95
CA GLU A 76 5.99 9.30 6.61
C GLU A 76 6.55 10.49 7.38
N GLN A 77 7.19 10.18 8.49
CA GLN A 77 7.70 11.16 9.44
C GLN A 77 9.01 10.67 10.07
N ALA A 78 9.97 11.57 10.17
CA ALA A 78 11.15 11.39 11.00
C ALA A 78 10.88 11.92 12.42
N ILE A 79 11.13 11.07 13.42
CA ILE A 79 11.09 11.43 14.84
C ILE A 79 12.53 11.53 15.31
N PHE A 80 13.01 12.74 15.53
CA PHE A 80 14.37 12.99 15.99
C PHE A 80 14.50 12.65 17.48
N TRP A 81 15.52 11.88 17.83
CA TRP A 81 15.87 11.56 19.21
C TRP A 81 17.29 12.04 19.47
N GLY A 82 17.43 13.29 19.92
CA GLY A 82 18.73 13.95 20.05
C GLY A 82 19.13 14.71 18.79
N THR A 83 20.43 14.98 18.63
CA THR A 83 20.95 15.96 17.67
C THR A 83 21.12 15.40 16.25
N ASN A 84 21.43 14.10 16.11
CA ASN A 84 21.74 13.47 14.82
C ASN A 84 20.97 12.17 14.53
N ASP A 85 20.29 11.60 15.52
CA ASP A 85 19.58 10.33 15.35
C ASP A 85 18.09 10.57 15.13
N PHE A 86 17.48 9.78 14.25
CA PHE A 86 16.05 9.81 14.01
C PHE A 86 15.50 8.40 13.81
N VAL A 87 14.24 8.23 14.19
CA VAL A 87 13.43 7.05 13.91
C VAL A 87 12.38 7.43 12.87
N GLY A 88 12.40 6.77 11.73
CA GLY A 88 11.39 6.94 10.69
C GLY A 88 10.15 6.09 10.99
N ILE A 89 8.97 6.70 10.93
CA ILE A 89 7.70 5.98 10.90
C ILE A 89 6.96 6.28 9.59
N SER A 90 6.30 5.27 9.03
CA SER A 90 5.46 5.44 7.83
C SER A 90 4.19 4.62 7.94
N ILE A 91 3.11 5.17 7.39
CA ILE A 91 1.88 4.46 7.11
C ILE A 91 1.58 4.61 5.61
N SER A 92 1.26 3.51 4.96
CA SER A 92 0.90 3.50 3.54
C SER A 92 -0.36 2.67 3.33
N GLY A 93 -1.29 3.20 2.56
CA GLY A 93 -2.48 2.50 2.08
C GLY A 93 -2.48 2.46 0.56
N PHE A 94 -3.02 1.37 0.02
CA PHE A 94 -3.17 1.17 -1.42
C PHE A 94 -4.57 0.65 -1.70
N TYR A 95 -5.06 1.01 -2.88
CA TYR A 95 -6.30 0.51 -3.44
C TYR A 95 -5.99 0.06 -4.87
N ASP A 96 -6.07 -1.24 -5.10
CA ASP A 96 -5.83 -1.84 -6.41
C ASP A 96 -7.13 -2.38 -7.00
N GLN A 97 -7.34 -2.07 -8.27
CA GLN A 97 -8.44 -2.59 -9.06
C GLN A 97 -7.86 -3.50 -10.16
N ALA A 98 -8.14 -4.79 -10.03
CA ALA A 98 -7.78 -5.79 -11.03
C ALA A 98 -8.40 -5.42 -12.40
N GLY A 99 -7.55 -5.44 -13.42
CA GLY A 99 -7.94 -5.25 -14.79
C GLY A 99 -8.83 -6.38 -15.27
N LYS A 100 -9.85 -6.02 -16.05
CA LYS A 100 -10.73 -6.99 -16.71
C LYS A 100 -10.38 -6.96 -18.17
N MET A 101 -9.79 -8.04 -18.67
CA MET A 101 -9.50 -8.16 -20.09
C MET A 101 -10.85 -8.23 -20.84
N PRO A 102 -11.12 -7.31 -21.78
CA PRO A 102 -12.29 -7.43 -22.64
C PRO A 102 -12.01 -8.57 -23.63
N LEU A 103 -12.26 -9.81 -23.23
CA LEU A 103 -12.33 -10.94 -24.14
C LEU A 103 -13.55 -10.75 -25.04
N ARG A 104 -13.39 -10.00 -26.12
CA ARG A 104 -14.41 -9.94 -27.17
C ARG A 104 -14.35 -11.24 -27.96
N ASN A 105 -15.21 -12.20 -27.61
CA ASN A 105 -15.43 -13.38 -28.44
C ASN A 105 -16.00 -12.91 -29.78
N ARG A 106 -15.15 -12.88 -30.81
CA ARG A 106 -15.56 -12.51 -32.16
C ARG A 106 -16.12 -13.78 -32.80
N ASN A 107 -17.42 -13.99 -32.64
CA ASN A 107 -18.14 -14.99 -33.41
C ASN A 107 -18.13 -14.53 -34.87
N TRP A 108 -17.33 -15.17 -35.71
CA TRP A 108 -17.41 -15.07 -37.16
C TRP A 108 -18.42 -16.10 -37.65
N ILE A 109 -19.68 -15.72 -37.74
CA ILE A 109 -20.70 -16.41 -38.56
C ILE A 109 -21.56 -15.35 -39.22
#